data_AF-A0A2S6AUR7-F1
#
_entry.id   AF-A0A2S6AUR7-F1
#
_cell.length_a   1.000
_cell.length_b   1.000
_cell.length_c   1.000
_cell.angle_alpha   90.00
_cell.angle_beta   90.00
_cell.angle_gamma   90.00
#
_symmetry.space_group_name_H-M   'P 1'
#
loop_
_entity.id
_entity.type
_entity.pdbx_description
1 polymer ?
#
loop_
_entity_poly.entity_id
_entity_poly.type
_entity_poly.pdbx_seq_one_letter_code
_entity_poly.pdbx_strand_id
1 'polypeptide(L)'
;MDITAHTLSPGMMHRAVELSFALAADTPPCAIGGYPGVDTGEGGPVLHARRTPRGYMGGLPRDDDTPPVVTVLPGRPARAVVEGSAMGPAGEDCPLYTSLAVTAPDSTDTRTVHTTIDTCALEVHPVTS
;
A
#
# COMPACT_ATOMS: atom_id res chain seq x y z
N MET A 1 14.92 1.10 5.43
CA MET A 1 14.07 1.85 4.47
C MET A 1 12.92 2.40 5.27
N ASP A 2 12.67 3.71 5.17
CA ASP A 2 11.56 4.35 5.86
C ASP A 2 10.29 4.17 5.04
N ILE A 3 9.18 3.92 5.75
CA ILE A 3 7.87 3.73 5.14
C ILE A 3 6.91 4.75 5.75
N THR A 4 6.32 5.58 4.90
CA THR A 4 5.26 6.52 5.30
C THR A 4 3.99 6.25 4.52
N ALA A 5 2.86 6.73 5.03
CA ALA A 5 1.55 6.53 4.44
C ALA A 5 0.79 7.85 4.35
N HIS A 6 0.08 8.05 3.24
CA HIS A 6 -0.82 9.18 3.03
C HIS A 6 -2.16 8.67 2.50
N THR A 7 -3.26 8.99 3.18
CA THR A 7 -4.62 8.70 2.70
C THR A 7 -4.92 9.52 1.44
N LEU A 8 -5.31 8.86 0.35
CA LEU A 8 -5.71 9.52 -0.88
C LEU A 8 -7.19 9.94 -0.83
N SER A 9 -7.60 10.82 -1.74
CA SER A 9 -9.02 11.14 -1.88
C SER A 9 -9.80 9.88 -2.27
N PRO A 10 -10.93 9.58 -1.60
CA PRO A 10 -11.73 8.40 -1.92
C PRO A 10 -12.41 8.55 -3.28
N GLY A 11 -12.77 7.43 -3.91
CA GLY A 11 -13.45 7.42 -5.20
C GLY A 11 -14.52 6.35 -5.26
N MET A 12 -15.76 6.75 -5.52
CA MET A 12 -16.93 5.87 -5.46
C MET A 12 -16.91 5.03 -4.15
N MET A 13 -16.78 3.72 -4.30
CA MET A 13 -16.77 2.72 -3.22
C MET A 13 -15.36 2.30 -2.81
N HIS A 14 -14.34 3.08 -3.14
CA HIS A 14 -12.95 2.76 -2.89
C HIS A 14 -12.31 3.80 -1.96
N ARG A 15 -11.42 3.29 -1.10
CA ARG A 15 -10.49 4.04 -0.26
C ARG A 15 -9.08 3.76 -0.73
N ALA A 16 -8.16 4.67 -0.50
CA ALA A 16 -6.77 4.38 -0.75
C ALA A 16 -5.82 5.06 0.21
N VAL A 17 -4.68 4.40 0.39
CA VAL A 17 -3.48 4.92 1.04
C VAL A 17 -2.32 4.75 0.07
N GLU A 18 -1.59 5.83 -0.19
CA GLU A 18 -0.29 5.76 -0.86
C GLU A 18 0.78 5.49 0.20
N LEU A 19 1.54 4.42 -0.01
CA LEU A 19 2.76 4.10 0.73
C LEU A 19 3.95 4.72 0.00
N SER A 20 4.85 5.33 0.75
CA SER A 20 6.12 5.86 0.23
C SER A 20 7.29 5.14 0.90
N PHE A 21 8.20 4.61 0.08
CA PHE A 21 9.39 3.87 0.50
C PHE A 21 10.61 4.73 0.21
N ALA A 22 11.24 5.25 1.26
CA ALA A 22 12.30 6.23 1.16
C ALA A 22 13.60 5.77 1.83
N LEU A 23 14.72 6.26 1.29
CA LEU A 23 16.05 6.08 1.87
C LEU A 23 16.49 7.36 2.59
N ALA A 24 17.15 7.19 3.74
CA ALA A 24 17.83 8.30 4.41
C ALA A 24 18.97 8.84 3.52
N ALA A 25 19.36 10.10 3.73
CA ALA A 25 20.30 10.83 2.87
C ALA A 25 21.61 10.06 2.58
N ASP A 26 22.16 9.38 3.59
CA ASP A 26 23.44 8.68 3.50
C ASP A 26 23.30 7.17 3.21
N THR A 27 22.10 6.70 2.84
CA THR A 27 21.88 5.29 2.50
C THR A 27 22.13 5.04 1.01
N PRO A 28 22.95 4.04 0.65
CA PRO A 28 23.17 3.68 -0.76
C PRO A 28 21.87 3.31 -1.48
N PRO A 29 21.75 3.60 -2.79
CA PRO A 29 20.59 3.20 -3.59
C PRO A 29 20.35 1.69 -3.54
N CYS A 30 19.08 1.29 -3.60
CA CYS A 30 18.68 -0.11 -3.69
C CYS A 30 17.56 -0.31 -4.71
N ALA A 31 17.35 -1.55 -5.13
CA ALA A 31 16.24 -1.93 -5.98
C ALA A 31 15.20 -2.69 -5.16
N ILE A 32 13.92 -2.38 -5.38
CA ILE A 32 12.79 -3.13 -4.85
C ILE A 32 11.81 -3.45 -5.99
N GLY A 33 11.19 -4.63 -5.97
CA GLY A 33 10.23 -5.02 -7.00
C GLY A 33 9.06 -5.82 -6.47
N GLY A 34 7.96 -5.84 -7.23
CA GLY A 34 6.76 -6.58 -6.83
C GLY A 34 5.86 -5.79 -5.89
N TYR A 35 5.36 -6.43 -4.85
CA TYR A 35 4.29 -5.90 -4.00
C TYR A 35 4.74 -5.87 -2.53
N PRO A 36 4.48 -4.78 -1.79
CA PRO A 36 4.65 -4.83 -0.34
C PRO A 36 3.68 -5.83 0.29
N GLY A 37 4.06 -6.37 1.45
CA GLY A 37 3.11 -7.00 2.36
C GLY A 37 2.36 -5.92 3.12
N VAL A 38 1.03 -6.02 3.22
CA VAL A 38 0.21 -5.05 3.97
C VAL A 38 -0.89 -5.78 4.70
N ASP A 39 -0.93 -5.59 6.01
CA ASP A 39 -2.02 -5.99 6.88
C ASP A 39 -2.60 -4.76 7.59
N THR A 40 -3.89 -4.80 7.93
CA THR A 40 -4.44 -3.77 8.82
C THR A 40 -3.95 -3.96 10.26
N GLY A 41 -3.77 -2.84 10.96
CA GLY A 41 -3.46 -2.82 12.39
C GLY A 41 -4.72 -2.63 13.25
N GLU A 42 -4.65 -1.72 14.21
CA GLU A 42 -5.75 -1.41 15.12
C GLU A 42 -7.01 -0.92 14.40
N GLY A 43 -8.20 -1.35 14.86
CA GLY A 43 -9.50 -0.90 14.37
C GLY A 43 -10.55 -2.00 14.23
N GLY A 44 -10.12 -3.23 13.96
CA GLY A 44 -11.00 -4.38 13.75
C GLY A 44 -10.21 -5.68 13.55
N PRO A 45 -10.85 -6.75 13.03
CA PRO A 45 -10.15 -7.95 12.60
C PRO A 45 -9.06 -7.61 11.58
N VAL A 46 -7.93 -8.33 11.64
CA VAL A 46 -6.83 -8.15 10.69
C VAL A 46 -7.31 -8.52 9.29
N LEU A 47 -7.14 -7.60 8.35
CA LEU A 47 -7.33 -7.82 6.92
C LEU A 47 -5.96 -7.94 6.27
N HIS A 48 -5.81 -8.97 5.43
CA HIS A 48 -4.60 -9.20 4.65
C HIS A 48 -4.80 -8.66 3.24
N ALA A 49 -3.92 -7.77 2.79
CA ALA A 49 -4.02 -7.22 1.45
C ALA A 49 -3.81 -8.30 0.38
N ARG A 50 -4.76 -8.40 -0.56
CA ARG A 50 -4.58 -9.20 -1.77
C ARG A 50 -3.71 -8.43 -2.76
N ARG A 51 -2.69 -9.09 -3.31
CA ARG A 51 -1.85 -8.52 -4.36
C ARG A 51 -2.62 -8.50 -5.68
N THR A 52 -2.84 -7.32 -6.23
CA THR A 52 -3.53 -7.14 -7.51
C THR A 52 -2.71 -6.20 -8.40
N PRO A 53 -2.45 -6.55 -9.69
CA PRO A 53 -1.66 -5.69 -10.58
C PRO A 53 -2.24 -4.28 -10.70
N ARG A 54 -3.56 -4.15 -10.54
CA ARG A 54 -4.35 -2.95 -10.78
C ARG A 54 -5.65 -3.00 -9.98
N GLY A 55 -6.17 -1.82 -9.66
CA GLY A 55 -7.45 -1.59 -9.00
C GLY A 55 -8.07 -0.28 -9.46
N TYR A 56 -9.12 0.17 -8.78
CA TYR A 56 -9.79 1.42 -9.09
C TYR A 56 -8.91 2.63 -8.75
N MET A 57 -8.13 2.53 -7.66
CA MET A 57 -7.32 3.60 -7.09
C MET A 57 -5.89 3.63 -7.61
N GLY A 58 -5.42 2.59 -8.31
CA GLY A 58 -4.10 2.60 -8.93
C GLY A 58 -3.59 1.26 -9.44
N GLY A 59 -2.27 1.15 -9.45
CA GLY A 59 -1.53 0.00 -9.97
C GLY A 59 -1.00 0.21 -11.38
N LEU A 60 -0.71 -0.89 -12.05
CA LEU A 60 0.00 -0.90 -13.33
C LEU A 60 -0.86 -0.32 -14.49
N PRO A 61 -0.22 0.19 -15.56
CA PRO A 61 -0.90 0.56 -16.80
C PRO A 61 -1.67 -0.62 -17.40
N ARG A 62 -2.74 -0.34 -18.16
CA ARG A 62 -3.50 -1.39 -18.86
C ARG A 62 -2.57 -2.20 -19.76
N ASP A 63 -2.86 -3.50 -19.87
CA ASP A 63 -2.17 -4.48 -20.72
C ASP A 63 -0.74 -4.87 -20.31
N ASP A 64 -0.24 -4.40 -19.16
CA ASP A 64 1.01 -4.88 -18.55
C ASP A 64 0.81 -5.25 -17.08
N ASP A 65 0.85 -6.55 -16.78
CA ASP A 65 0.75 -7.09 -15.42
C ASP A 65 2.13 -7.33 -14.78
N THR A 66 3.22 -6.95 -15.43
CA THR A 66 4.60 -7.16 -14.94
C THR A 66 4.94 -6.10 -13.91
N PRO A 67 5.16 -6.47 -12.62
CA PRO A 67 5.62 -5.50 -11.64
C PRO A 67 7.01 -4.97 -12.03
N PRO A 68 7.23 -3.64 -12.05
CA PRO A 68 8.54 -3.10 -12.33
C PRO A 68 9.49 -3.35 -11.16
N VAL A 69 10.79 -3.29 -11.46
CA VAL A 69 11.84 -3.14 -10.46
C VAL A 69 12.20 -1.67 -10.36
N VAL A 70 12.01 -1.08 -9.19
CA VAL A 70 12.21 0.34 -8.94
C VAL A 70 13.52 0.55 -8.20
N THR A 71 14.36 1.45 -8.71
CA THR A 71 15.54 1.92 -7.98
C THR A 71 15.14 3.05 -7.04
N VAL A 72 15.28 2.83 -5.74
CA VAL A 72 15.05 3.85 -4.70
C VAL A 72 16.37 4.59 -4.47
N LEU A 73 16.31 5.92 -4.49
CA LEU A 73 17.45 6.77 -4.15
C LEU A 73 17.05 7.75 -3.03
N PRO A 74 18.02 8.30 -2.28
CA PRO A 74 17.74 9.43 -1.41
C PRO A 74 17.04 10.56 -2.16
N GLY A 75 15.87 11.00 -1.66
CA GLY A 75 15.03 12.02 -2.29
C GLY A 75 14.19 11.56 -3.49
N ARG A 76 14.30 10.29 -3.92
CA ARG A 76 13.45 9.67 -4.95
C ARG A 76 12.84 8.37 -4.41
N PRO A 77 11.75 8.47 -3.64
CA PRO A 77 11.10 7.30 -3.05
C PRO A 77 10.38 6.48 -4.12
N ALA A 78 10.21 5.18 -3.85
CA ALA A 78 9.23 4.36 -4.55
C ALA A 78 7.86 4.45 -3.86
N ARG A 79 6.79 4.12 -4.59
CA ARG A 79 5.41 4.24 -4.11
C ARG A 79 4.61 2.99 -4.37
N ALA A 80 3.63 2.69 -3.54
CA ALA A 80 2.60 1.69 -3.82
C ALA A 80 1.25 2.17 -3.31
N VAL A 81 0.17 1.73 -3.94
CA VAL A 81 -1.19 2.05 -3.49
C VAL A 81 -1.80 0.84 -2.80
N VAL A 82 -2.31 1.07 -1.60
CA VAL A 82 -3.19 0.16 -0.87
C VAL A 82 -4.61 0.62 -1.12
N GLU A 83 -5.45 -0.27 -1.64
CA GLU A 83 -6.83 0.02 -1.99
C GLU A 83 -7.78 -0.73 -1.06
N GLY A 84 -8.80 -0.04 -0.56
CA GLY A 84 -9.80 -0.58 0.33
C GLY A 84 -11.21 -0.50 -0.27
N SER A 85 -12.05 -1.49 0.01
CA SER A 85 -13.50 -1.40 -0.24
C SER A 85 -14.19 -0.61 0.86
N ALA A 86 -14.99 0.39 0.50
CA ALA A 86 -15.63 1.33 1.42
C ALA A 86 -16.89 0.80 2.12
N MET A 87 -17.44 -0.32 1.64
CA MET A 87 -18.56 -1.04 2.27
C MET A 87 -18.34 -2.54 2.10
N GLY A 88 -19.00 -3.30 2.98
CA GLY A 88 -19.05 -4.75 2.86
C GLY A 88 -19.98 -5.22 1.73
N PRO A 89 -19.99 -6.54 1.45
CA PRO A 89 -20.75 -7.11 0.34
C PRO A 89 -22.27 -6.95 0.48
N ALA A 90 -22.80 -6.71 1.68
CA ALA A 90 -24.22 -6.44 1.93
C ALA A 90 -24.52 -4.94 2.12
N GLY A 91 -23.54 -4.06 1.89
CA GLY A 91 -23.66 -2.61 2.04
C GLY A 91 -23.48 -2.11 3.48
N GLU A 92 -22.94 -2.94 4.36
CA GLU A 92 -22.61 -2.58 5.73
C GLU A 92 -21.39 -1.66 5.83
N ASP A 93 -21.35 -0.83 6.87
CA ASP A 93 -20.22 0.04 7.18
C ASP A 93 -18.97 -0.78 7.54
N CYS A 94 -17.81 -0.25 7.16
CA CYS A 94 -16.54 -0.88 7.43
C CYS A 94 -15.87 -0.38 8.72
N PRO A 95 -15.08 -1.22 9.41
CA PRO A 95 -14.24 -0.77 10.51
C PRO A 95 -13.26 0.31 10.06
N LEU A 96 -13.02 1.29 10.93
CA LEU A 96 -11.97 2.29 10.76
C LEU A 96 -10.66 1.74 11.34
N TYR A 97 -9.68 1.52 10.50
CA TYR A 97 -8.32 1.18 10.91
C TYR A 97 -7.47 2.44 11.08
N THR A 98 -6.56 2.44 12.06
CA THR A 98 -5.69 3.59 12.41
C THR A 98 -4.20 3.33 12.16
N SER A 99 -3.88 2.13 11.66
CA SER A 99 -2.53 1.75 11.25
C SER A 99 -2.54 0.63 10.21
N LEU A 100 -1.43 0.52 9.48
CA LEU A 100 -1.11 -0.62 8.64
C LEU A 100 0.21 -1.24 9.11
N ALA A 101 0.32 -2.57 9.07
CA ALA A 101 1.59 -3.27 9.19
C ALA A 101 2.13 -3.52 7.77
N VAL A 102 3.24 -2.88 7.42
CA VAL A 102 3.78 -2.86 6.06
C VAL A 102 5.15 -3.51 6.02
N THR A 103 5.31 -4.52 5.16
CA THR A 103 6.60 -5.11 4.80
C THR A 103 6.98 -4.62 3.41
N ALA A 104 8.12 -3.95 3.28
CA ALA A 104 8.62 -3.55 1.97
C ALA A 104 8.87 -4.78 1.06
N PRO A 105 8.78 -4.64 -0.28
CA PRO A 105 9.18 -5.72 -1.17
C PRO A 105 10.62 -6.16 -0.90
N ASP A 106 10.91 -7.44 -1.14
CA ASP A 106 12.23 -8.06 -0.94
C ASP A 106 12.80 -7.94 0.49
N SER A 107 11.93 -7.72 1.48
CA SER A 107 12.27 -7.60 2.89
C SER A 107 11.36 -8.49 3.76
N THR A 108 11.81 -8.79 4.98
CA THR A 108 10.99 -9.39 6.04
C THR A 108 10.75 -8.44 7.21
N ASP A 109 11.24 -7.21 7.12
CA ASP A 109 11.11 -6.18 8.15
C ASP A 109 9.75 -5.47 8.02
N THR A 110 8.84 -5.78 8.93
CA THR A 110 7.50 -5.20 8.99
C THR A 110 7.48 -3.96 9.88
N ARG A 111 6.94 -2.86 9.37
CA ARG A 111 6.81 -1.59 10.06
C ARG A 111 5.35 -1.23 10.26
N THR A 112 4.98 -0.82 11.47
CA THR A 112 3.69 -0.19 11.72
C THR A 112 3.74 1.24 11.18
N VAL A 113 2.81 1.59 10.30
CA VAL A 113 2.68 2.91 9.69
C VAL A 113 1.32 3.48 10.10
N HIS A 114 1.31 4.66 10.70
CA HIS A 114 0.08 5.32 11.12
C HIS A 114 -0.62 5.97 9.92
N THR A 115 -1.88 5.57 9.70
CA THR A 115 -2.76 6.10 8.66
C THR A 115 -4.18 5.62 8.94
N THR A 116 -5.17 6.29 8.39
CA THR A 116 -6.57 5.90 8.55
C THR A 116 -7.15 5.35 7.26
N ILE A 117 -7.87 4.23 7.36
CA ILE A 117 -8.65 3.66 6.26
C ILE A 117 -9.88 2.93 6.81
N ASP A 118 -11.08 3.32 6.37
CA ASP A 118 -12.34 2.65 6.65
C ASP A 118 -12.60 1.59 5.57
N THR A 119 -12.39 0.30 5.88
CA THR A 119 -12.44 -0.73 4.84
C THR A 119 -12.81 -2.14 5.28
N CYS A 120 -13.48 -2.88 4.41
CA CYS A 120 -13.91 -4.26 4.65
C CYS A 120 -13.06 -5.30 3.90
N ALA A 121 -12.26 -4.85 2.93
CA ALA A 121 -11.38 -5.69 2.14
C ALA A 121 -10.21 -4.85 1.64
N LEU A 122 -9.01 -5.44 1.62
CA LEU A 122 -7.78 -4.74 1.30
C LEU A 122 -7.11 -5.36 0.07
N GLU A 123 -6.66 -4.52 -0.84
CA GLU A 123 -5.79 -4.85 -1.96
C GLU A 123 -4.53 -4.01 -1.92
N VAL A 124 -3.47 -4.50 -2.56
CA VAL A 124 -2.23 -3.75 -2.72
C VAL A 124 -1.67 -3.94 -4.11
N HIS A 125 -1.21 -2.84 -4.69
CA HIS A 125 -0.65 -2.81 -6.03
C HIS A 125 0.89 -2.80 -6.00
N PRO A 126 1.55 -3.10 -7.14
CA PRO A 126 3.00 -3.10 -7.20
C PRO A 126 3.64 -1.78 -6.82
N VAL A 127 4.91 -1.84 -6.41
CA VAL A 127 5.73 -0.62 -6.29
C VAL A 127 5.99 0.00 -7.66
N THR A 128 5.91 1.32 -7.73
CA THR A 128 6.26 2.15 -8.90
C THR A 128 7.17 3.30 -8.46
N SER A 129 7.81 3.98 -9.43
CA SER A 129 8.62 5.19 -9.19
C SER A 129 7.77 6.46 -9.04
#